data_AF-A0A952QI50-F1
#
_entry.id   AF-A0A952QI50-F1
#
_cell.length_a   1.000
_cell.length_b   1.000
_cell.length_c   1.000
_cell.angle_alpha   90.00
_cell.angle_beta   90.00
_cell.angle_gamma   90.00
#
_symmetry.space_group_name_H-M   'P 1'
#
loop_
_entity.id
_entity.type
_entity.pdbx_description
1 polymer ?
#
loop_
_entity_poly.entity_id
_entity_poly.type
_entity_poly.pdbx_seq_one_letter_code
_entity_poly.pdbx_strand_id
1 'polypeptide(L)'
;MGANFDECFYGSVTVGERGQIVIPAGARAELGIHPGDKLLVMRDPVHPGLVVCSFSVMNEFLEDIKVKLARLESESVPVVAPEEGEER
;
A
#
# COMPACT_ATOMS: atom_id res chain seq x y z
N MET A 1 0.32 -16.95 8.26
CA MET A 1 1.42 -17.33 7.34
C MET A 1 2.41 -16.19 7.37
N GLY A 2 3.53 -16.33 8.09
CA GLY A 2 4.53 -15.25 8.16
C GLY A 2 5.26 -15.17 6.83
N ALA A 3 5.34 -13.98 6.23
CA ALA A 3 6.15 -13.78 5.03
C ALA A 3 7.61 -14.15 5.37
N ASN A 4 8.21 -15.03 4.57
CA ASN A 4 9.59 -15.44 4.77
C ASN A 4 10.49 -14.33 4.20
N PHE A 5 11.33 -13.74 5.05
CA PHE A 5 12.14 -12.58 4.66
C PHE A 5 13.15 -12.91 3.55
N ASP A 6 13.58 -14.17 3.49
CA ASP A 6 14.49 -14.66 2.46
C ASP A 6 13.88 -14.59 1.06
N GLU A 7 12.55 -14.71 0.93
CA GLU A 7 11.84 -14.60 -0.35
C GLU A 7 11.72 -13.14 -0.83
N CYS A 8 11.85 -12.17 0.07
CA CYS A 8 11.76 -10.74 -0.26
C CYS A 8 13.13 -10.05 -0.43
N PHE A 9 14.23 -10.78 -0.23
CA PHE A 9 15.57 -10.20 -0.24
C PHE A 9 16.24 -10.30 -1.62
N TYR A 10 16.34 -9.17 -2.32
CA TYR A 10 17.00 -9.10 -3.64
C TYR A 10 18.48 -8.68 -3.59
N GLY A 11 19.05 -8.53 -2.39
CA GLY A 11 20.43 -8.06 -2.18
C GLY A 11 20.51 -6.66 -1.58
N SER A 12 21.74 -6.13 -1.52
CA SER A 12 22.01 -4.76 -1.08
C SER A 12 22.45 -3.89 -2.26
N VAL A 13 22.12 -2.60 -2.20
CA VAL A 13 22.48 -1.63 -3.23
C VAL A 13 23.05 -0.37 -2.57
N THR A 14 23.94 0.32 -3.26
CA THR A 14 24.55 1.56 -2.78
C THR A 14 23.85 2.76 -3.42
N VAL A 15 23.72 3.83 -2.63
CA VAL A 15 23.23 5.11 -3.12
C VAL A 15 24.34 5.80 -3.90
N GLY A 16 24.07 6.15 -5.16
CA GLY A 16 24.99 6.91 -6.00
C GLY A 16 25.11 8.38 -5.57
N GLU A 17 26.05 9.09 -6.17
CA GLU A 17 26.38 10.49 -5.80
C GLU A 17 25.21 11.47 -5.86
N ARG A 18 24.19 11.20 -6.70
CA ARG A 18 23.00 12.05 -6.83
C ARG A 18 21.79 11.50 -6.08
N GLY A 19 21.98 10.55 -5.18
CA GLY A 19 20.91 9.93 -4.42
C GLY A 19 20.15 8.83 -5.17
N GLN A 20 20.62 8.38 -6.34
CA GLN A 20 19.96 7.30 -7.07
C GLN A 20 20.31 5.92 -6.50
N ILE A 21 19.36 4.98 -6.59
CA ILE A 21 19.58 3.56 -6.34
C ILE A 21 19.25 2.75 -7.59
N VAL A 22 19.90 1.60 -7.74
CA VAL A 22 19.59 0.64 -8.79
C VAL A 22 18.57 -0.36 -8.26
N ILE A 23 17.52 -0.66 -9.02
CA ILE A 23 16.60 -1.75 -8.72
C ILE A 23 17.26 -3.06 -9.18
N PRO A 24 17.50 -4.05 -8.29
CA PRO A 24 18.10 -5.32 -8.66
C PRO A 24 17.35 -6.01 -9.81
N ALA A 25 18.10 -6.71 -10.68
CA ALA A 25 17.51 -7.34 -11.86
C ALA A 25 16.43 -8.37 -11.53
N GLY A 26 16.62 -9.16 -10.46
CA GLY A 26 15.62 -10.12 -9.96
C GLY A 26 14.31 -9.44 -9.56
N ALA A 27 14.39 -8.36 -8.77
CA ALA A 27 13.24 -7.57 -8.37
C ALA A 27 12.48 -7.01 -9.59
N ARG A 28 13.20 -6.50 -10.60
CA ARG A 28 12.55 -6.00 -11.83
C ARG A 28 11.82 -7.09 -12.60
N ALA A 29 12.41 -8.28 -12.70
CA ALA A 29 11.82 -9.41 -13.42
C ALA A 29 10.56 -9.92 -12.72
N GLU A 30 10.59 -10.06 -11.39
CA GLU A 30 9.46 -10.56 -10.60
C GLU A 30 8.32 -9.54 -10.49
N LEU A 31 8.65 -8.27 -10.25
CA LEU A 31 7.66 -7.20 -10.07
C LEU A 31 7.21 -6.56 -11.40
N GLY A 32 7.71 -7.03 -12.54
CA GLY A 32 7.36 -6.50 -13.87
C GLY A 32 7.73 -5.04 -14.07
N ILE A 33 8.88 -4.60 -13.54
CA ILE A 33 9.35 -3.21 -13.64
C ILE A 33 10.20 -3.03 -14.90
N HIS A 34 9.75 -2.16 -15.79
CA HIS A 34 10.36 -1.88 -17.09
C HIS A 34 10.91 -0.44 -17.18
N PRO A 35 11.88 -0.20 -18.09
CA PRO A 35 12.33 1.16 -18.37
C PRO A 35 11.17 2.06 -18.80
N GLY A 36 11.04 3.21 -18.14
CA GLY A 36 9.96 4.18 -18.40
C GLY A 36 8.77 4.06 -17.43
N ASP A 37 8.70 2.99 -16.64
CA ASP A 37 7.68 2.86 -15.60
C ASP A 37 7.80 3.95 -14.55
N LYS A 38 6.63 4.42 -14.10
CA LYS A 38 6.52 5.39 -13.01
C LYS A 38 6.28 4.65 -11.71
N LEU A 39 7.17 4.87 -10.76
CA LEU A 39 7.09 4.30 -9.42
C LEU A 39 6.76 5.41 -8.40
N LEU A 40 5.97 5.05 -7.40
CA LEU A 40 5.72 5.85 -6.21
C LEU A 40 6.82 5.58 -5.19
N VAL A 41 7.31 6.63 -4.54
CA VAL A 41 8.29 6.55 -3.46
C VAL A 41 7.71 7.24 -2.23
N MET A 42 7.59 6.51 -1.13
CA MET A 42 6.96 6.97 0.10
C MET A 42 7.79 6.59 1.32
N ARG A 43 7.64 7.32 2.43
CA ARG A 43 8.15 6.89 3.73
C ARG A 43 7.23 5.80 4.28
N ASP A 44 7.80 4.73 4.82
CA ASP A 44 7.04 3.77 5.61
C ASP A 44 6.41 4.49 6.83
N PRO A 45 5.11 4.30 7.11
CA PRO A 45 4.45 5.04 8.18
C PRO A 45 4.91 4.62 9.58
N VAL A 46 5.29 3.35 9.77
CA VAL A 46 5.56 2.71 11.06
C VAL A 46 7.05 2.69 11.37
N HIS A 47 7.88 2.35 10.39
CA HIS A 47 9.31 2.16 10.52
C HIS A 47 10.09 3.20 9.70
N PRO A 48 11.34 3.53 10.09
CA PRO A 48 12.20 4.38 9.28
C PRO A 48 12.65 3.59 8.04
N GLY A 49 11.95 3.79 6.92
CA GLY A 49 12.24 3.14 5.65
C GLY A 49 11.59 3.85 4.46
N LEU A 50 12.05 3.50 3.26
CA LEU A 50 11.45 3.92 2.00
C LEU A 50 10.71 2.75 1.37
N VAL A 51 9.48 3.00 0.94
CA VAL A 51 8.66 2.07 0.17
C VAL A 51 8.63 2.55 -1.28
N VAL A 52 8.90 1.63 -2.21
CA VAL A 52 8.83 1.88 -3.64
C VAL A 52 7.84 0.89 -4.25
N CYS A 53 6.83 1.39 -4.96
CA CYS A 53 5.80 0.56 -5.58
C CYS A 53 5.33 1.15 -6.93
N SER A 54 4.77 0.34 -7.81
CA SER A 54 4.14 0.83 -9.04
C SER A 54 2.75 1.40 -8.76
N PHE A 55 2.27 2.27 -9.65
CA PHE A 55 0.92 2.84 -9.51
C PHE A 55 -0.18 1.77 -9.53
N SER A 56 0.01 0.69 -10.31
CA SER A 56 -0.92 -0.42 -10.40
C SER A 56 -1.12 -1.10 -9.04
N VAL A 57 -0.02 -1.39 -8.33
CA VAL A 57 -0.07 -2.03 -7.00
C VAL A 57 -0.74 -1.12 -5.96
N MET A 58 -0.52 0.19 -6.03
CA MET A 58 -1.18 1.14 -5.12
C MET A 58 -2.70 1.14 -5.33
N ASN A 59 -3.18 1.03 -6.57
CA ASN A 59 -4.62 1.00 -6.83
C ASN A 59 -5.29 -0.26 -6.25
N GLU A 60 -4.68 -1.43 -6.42
CA GLU A 60 -5.16 -2.68 -5.83
C GLU A 60 -5.18 -2.61 -4.30
N PHE A 61 -4.12 -2.07 -3.67
CA PHE A 61 -4.07 -1.89 -2.23
C PHE A 61 -5.17 -0.94 -1.71
N LEU A 62 -5.45 0.15 -2.43
CA LEU A 62 -6.52 1.07 -2.08
C LEU A 62 -7.90 0.42 -2.22
N GLU A 63 -8.11 -0.42 -3.23
CA GLU A 63 -9.34 -1.19 -3.39
C GLU A 63 -9.53 -2.18 -2.24
N ASP A 64 -8.48 -2.89 -1.85
CA ASP A 64 -8.49 -3.78 -0.70
C ASP A 64 -8.82 -3.06 0.61
N ILE A 65 -8.24 -1.87 0.81
CA ILE A 65 -8.56 -1.02 1.96
C ILE A 65 -10.03 -0.59 1.92
N LYS A 66 -10.55 -0.14 0.78
CA LYS A 66 -11.96 0.25 0.63
C LYS A 66 -12.91 -0.90 0.96
N VAL A 67 -12.63 -2.10 0.46
CA VAL A 67 -13.44 -3.30 0.74
C VAL A 67 -13.40 -3.64 2.23
N LYS A 68 -12.23 -3.53 2.88
CA LYS A 68 -12.09 -3.77 4.32
C LYS A 68 -12.81 -2.71 5.16
N LEU A 69 -12.70 -1.43 4.82
CA LEU A 69 -13.41 -0.36 5.51
C LEU A 69 -14.93 -0.49 5.37
N ALA A 70 -15.45 -0.81 4.17
CA ALA A 70 -16.88 -0.99 3.95
C ALA A 70 -17.47 -2.12 4.82
N ARG A 71 -16.68 -3.16 5.12
CA ARG A 71 -17.08 -4.22 6.05
C ARG A 71 -17.16 -3.73 7.49
N LEU A 72 -16.24 -2.85 7.91
CA LEU A 72 -16.29 -2.23 9.24
C LEU A 72 -17.47 -1.26 9.38
N GLU A 73 -17.80 -0.49 8.35
CA GLU A 73 -18.97 0.40 8.35
C GLU A 73 -20.29 -0.38 8.49
N SER A 74 -20.35 -1.62 7.99
CA SER A 74 -21.54 -2.47 8.09
C SER A 74 -21.73 -3.15 9.46
N GLU A 75 -20.71 -3.18 10.33
CA GLU A 75 -20.79 -3.78 11.68
C GLU A 75 -21.14 -2.78 12.79
N SER A 76 -21.36 -1.50 12.47
CA SER A 76 -21.82 -0.49 13.43
C SER A 76 -23.06 0.26 12.95
N VAL A 77 -24.26 -0.25 13.28
CA VAL A 77 -25.46 0.61 13.44
C VAL A 77 -26.24 0.10 14.66
N PRO A 78 -26.57 0.97 15.64
CA PRO A 78 -27.73 1.83 15.44
C PRO A 78 -27.50 3.28 15.89
N VAL A 79 -27.68 4.24 14.99
CA VAL A 79 -28.07 5.60 15.39
C VAL A 79 -29.58 5.67 15.21
N VAL A 80 -30.31 5.41 16.31
CA VAL A 80 -31.72 5.74 16.44
C VAL A 80 -31.82 7.20 16.86
N ALA A 81 -32.39 8.03 15.98
CA ALA A 81 -33.35 9.11 16.24
C ALA A 81 -33.33 10.03 15.00
N PRO A 82 -34.51 10.29 14.40
CA PRO A 82 -35.39 11.27 14.99
C PRO A 82 -36.83 10.75 15.10
N GLU A 83 -37.38 10.76 16.31
CA GLU A 83 -38.83 10.84 16.50
C GLU A 83 -39.15 12.34 16.65
N GLU A 84 -39.14 13.06 15.53
CA GLU A 84 -39.87 14.33 15.43
C GLU A 84 -41.27 14.01 14.93
N GLY A 85 -42.24 14.04 15.85
CA GLY A 85 -43.65 14.22 15.52
C GLY A 85 -44.61 13.16 16.05
N GLU A 86 -45.31 13.48 17.14
CA GLU A 86 -46.76 13.28 17.19
C GLU A 86 -47.37 14.59 17.72
N GLU A 87 -48.15 15.24 16.86
CA GLU A 87 -49.01 16.39 17.14
C GLU A 87 -49.98 16.07 18.29
N ARG A 88 -50.17 17.00 19.23
CA ARG A 88 -51.47 17.55 19.68
C ARG A 88 -51.29 18.84 20.49
#